data_AF-A0A1J4V6D2-F1
#
_entry.id   AF-A0A1J4V6D2-F1
#
_cell.length_a   1.000
_cell.length_b   1.000
_cell.length_c   1.000
_cell.angle_alpha   90.00
_cell.angle_beta   90.00
_cell.angle_gamma   90.00
#
_symmetry.space_group_name_H-M   'P 1'
#
loop_
_entity.id
_entity.type
_entity.pdbx_description
1 polymer ?
#
loop_
_entity_poly.entity_id
_entity_poly.type
_entity_poly.pdbx_seq_one_letter_code
_entity_poly.pdbx_strand_id
1 'polypeptide(L)'
;MKQKGFVSVIFVVLAVVLAGIIMYLTLIKKVDAPANDNPIMQEPIKVGCDFDKDTRIKTINTFVDSWLEFEKKVVERPVLGSTVWGKPNYYQFIGNNRILINFEDGHVALASVIEYRCEKDNAIGFSNLEIFNDFPFNEVRWNSLYSKYGNKDYGVYSYTKSIFKGGKIIQYNDWTEVPENLFIWYPKGY
;
A
#
# COMPACT_ATOMS: atom_id res chain seq x y z
N MET A 1 39.63 -72.50 41.84
CA MET A 1 39.91 -71.09 42.21
C MET A 1 38.63 -70.27 42.05
N LYS A 2 38.23 -69.53 43.09
CA LYS A 2 36.99 -68.73 43.14
C LYS A 2 37.17 -67.40 42.40
N GLN A 3 36.55 -67.21 41.22
CA GLN A 3 36.34 -65.89 40.61
C GLN A 3 34.96 -65.34 41.03
N LYS A 4 34.81 -64.99 42.32
CA LYS A 4 33.57 -64.37 42.83
C LYS A 4 33.55 -62.84 42.74
N GLY A 5 34.64 -62.21 42.30
CA GLY A 5 34.75 -60.74 42.21
C GLY A 5 34.36 -60.14 40.85
N PHE A 6 34.55 -60.87 39.74
CA PHE A 6 34.44 -60.27 38.41
C PHE A 6 33.00 -60.16 37.90
N VAL A 7 32.15 -61.14 38.24
CA VAL A 7 30.73 -61.15 37.83
C VAL A 7 29.96 -60.02 38.49
N SER A 8 30.25 -59.68 39.75
CA SER A 8 29.56 -58.60 40.46
C SER A 8 29.83 -57.22 39.87
N VAL A 9 31.04 -56.97 39.36
CA VAL A 9 31.39 -55.68 38.74
C VAL A 9 30.67 -55.51 37.41
N ILE A 10 30.56 -56.57 36.61
CA ILE A 10 29.84 -56.54 35.33
C ILE A 10 28.36 -56.22 35.54
N PHE A 11 27.71 -56.82 36.54
CA PHE A 11 26.30 -56.53 36.85
C PHE A 11 26.08 -55.08 37.32
N VAL A 12 27.00 -54.52 38.11
CA VAL A 12 26.92 -53.13 38.55
C VAL A 12 27.08 -52.16 37.39
N VAL A 13 28.04 -52.41 36.49
CA VAL A 13 28.23 -51.58 35.28
C VAL A 13 27.00 -51.66 34.37
N LEU A 14 26.42 -52.85 34.17
CA LEU A 14 25.21 -53.01 33.36
C LEU A 14 24.02 -52.25 33.94
N ALA A 15 23.85 -52.28 35.28
CA ALA A 15 22.77 -51.58 35.97
C ALA A 15 22.91 -50.05 35.85
N VAL A 16 24.13 -49.52 35.92
CA VAL A 16 24.38 -48.07 35.75
C VAL A 16 24.13 -47.64 34.30
N VAL A 17 24.52 -48.45 33.32
CA VAL A 17 24.24 -48.17 31.90
C VAL A 17 22.74 -48.22 31.60
N LEU A 18 22.01 -49.20 32.14
CA LEU A 18 20.55 -49.30 32.01
C LEU A 18 19.83 -48.11 32.68
N ALA A 19 20.25 -47.70 33.88
CA ALA A 19 19.71 -46.53 34.56
C ALA A 19 19.98 -45.24 33.76
N GLY A 20 21.17 -45.10 33.18
CA GLY A 20 21.51 -43.98 32.30
C GLY A 20 20.67 -43.93 31.02
N ILE A 21 20.42 -45.07 30.39
CA ILE A 21 19.57 -45.17 29.19
C ILE A 21 18.12 -44.83 29.52
N ILE A 22 17.58 -45.32 30.65
CA ILE A 22 16.21 -45.00 31.07
C ILE A 22 16.07 -43.51 31.37
N MET A 23 17.04 -42.91 32.08
CA MET A 23 17.06 -41.47 32.38
C MET A 23 17.17 -40.62 31.11
N TYR A 24 18.00 -41.04 30.15
CA TYR A 24 18.12 -40.41 28.84
C TYR A 24 16.80 -40.50 28.06
N LEU A 25 16.14 -41.66 28.04
CA LEU A 25 14.85 -41.85 27.37
C LEU A 25 13.70 -41.05 28.02
N THR A 26 13.72 -40.84 29.35
CA THR A 26 12.74 -39.97 30.02
C THR A 26 12.98 -38.48 29.76
N LEU A 27 14.23 -38.08 29.50
CA LEU A 27 14.56 -36.69 29.14
C LEU A 27 14.25 -36.36 27.67
N ILE A 28 14.20 -37.37 26.77
CA ILE A 28 13.85 -37.16 25.37
C ILE A 28 12.32 -37.07 25.15
N LYS A 29 11.50 -37.51 26.10
CA LYS A 29 10.03 -37.34 26.03
C LYS A 29 9.58 -35.96 26.52
N LYS A 30 9.94 -34.94 25.74
CA LYS A 30 9.19 -33.70 25.49
C LYS A 30 9.90 -32.93 24.37
N VAL A 31 9.90 -33.52 23.18
CA VAL A 31 9.94 -32.71 21.96
C VAL A 31 8.50 -32.68 21.51
N ASP A 32 7.82 -31.59 21.86
CA ASP A 32 6.55 -31.25 21.24
C ASP A 32 6.77 -31.36 19.72
N ALA A 33 5.80 -31.98 19.04
CA ALA A 33 5.81 -32.09 17.59
C ALA A 33 6.22 -30.75 16.98
N PRO A 34 7.08 -30.70 15.96
CA PRO A 34 7.35 -29.44 15.29
C PRO A 34 6.01 -28.85 14.89
N ALA A 35 5.73 -27.65 15.40
CA ALA A 35 4.69 -26.82 14.85
C ALA A 35 4.90 -26.82 13.34
N ASN A 36 3.82 -27.01 12.60
CA ASN A 36 3.84 -26.97 11.15
C ASN A 36 4.31 -25.57 10.72
N ASP A 37 5.63 -25.38 10.62
CA ASP A 37 6.30 -24.20 10.09
C ASP A 37 6.17 -24.19 8.56
N ASN A 38 4.97 -24.45 8.05
CA ASN A 38 4.58 -23.75 6.85
C ASN A 38 4.56 -22.28 7.27
N PRO A 39 5.41 -21.41 6.70
CA PRO A 39 5.18 -19.99 6.87
C PRO A 39 3.74 -19.78 6.40
N ILE A 40 2.86 -19.41 7.34
CA ILE A 40 1.60 -18.80 6.97
C ILE A 40 2.05 -17.63 6.14
N MET A 41 1.96 -17.77 4.83
CA MET A 41 2.14 -16.68 3.89
C MET A 41 0.94 -15.80 4.16
N GLN A 42 1.03 -14.99 5.23
CA GLN A 42 0.08 -13.93 5.50
C GLN A 42 0.16 -13.08 4.25
N GLU A 43 -0.93 -13.08 3.47
CA GLU A 43 -1.13 -12.03 2.50
C GLU A 43 -0.86 -10.71 3.24
N PRO A 44 -0.04 -9.81 2.66
CA PRO A 44 0.25 -8.54 3.29
C PRO A 44 -1.08 -7.93 3.71
N ILE A 45 -1.23 -7.60 4.99
CA ILE A 45 -2.44 -6.99 5.51
C ILE A 45 -2.67 -5.77 4.66
N LYS A 46 -3.69 -5.82 3.82
CA LYS A 46 -4.00 -4.69 2.97
C LYS A 46 -4.57 -3.60 3.88
N VAL A 47 -3.74 -2.62 4.20
CA VAL A 47 -4.07 -1.42 4.96
C VAL A 47 -4.69 -0.41 4.00
N GLY A 48 -6.01 -0.29 4.06
CA GLY A 48 -6.73 0.77 3.35
C GLY A 48 -8.22 0.53 3.25
N CYS A 49 -8.91 1.43 2.55
CA CYS A 49 -10.33 1.28 2.22
C CYS A 49 -10.61 1.37 0.71
N ASP A 50 -9.59 1.52 -0.13
CA ASP A 50 -9.72 1.72 -1.59
C ASP A 50 -9.70 0.43 -2.42
N PHE A 51 -10.09 -0.70 -1.83
CA PHE A 51 -9.98 -2.01 -2.50
C PHE A 51 -10.95 -2.20 -3.66
N ASP A 52 -12.15 -1.68 -3.52
CA ASP A 52 -13.19 -1.76 -4.53
C ASP A 52 -13.46 -0.39 -5.17
N LYS A 53 -14.11 -0.44 -6.34
CA LYS A 53 -14.41 0.73 -7.15
C LYS A 53 -15.35 1.70 -6.44
N ASP A 54 -16.34 1.19 -5.71
CA ASP A 54 -17.35 2.02 -5.06
C ASP A 54 -16.73 2.81 -3.91
N THR A 55 -15.85 2.19 -3.13
CA THR A 55 -15.13 2.89 -2.06
C THR A 55 -14.12 3.90 -2.60
N ARG A 56 -13.48 3.62 -3.75
CA ARG A 56 -12.64 4.62 -4.45
C ARG A 56 -13.45 5.84 -4.90
N ILE A 57 -14.60 5.62 -5.54
CA ILE A 57 -15.50 6.71 -5.95
C ILE A 57 -15.99 7.52 -4.74
N LYS A 58 -16.38 6.83 -3.66
CA LYS A 58 -16.79 7.47 -2.40
C LYS A 58 -15.68 8.33 -1.79
N THR A 59 -14.45 7.83 -1.83
CA THR A 59 -13.26 8.56 -1.37
C THR A 59 -13.02 9.81 -2.21
N ILE A 60 -13.12 9.71 -3.53
CA ILE A 60 -13.01 10.88 -4.43
C ILE A 60 -14.10 11.90 -4.09
N ASN A 61 -15.36 11.49 -3.95
CA ASN A 61 -16.45 12.40 -3.63
C ASN A 61 -16.25 13.09 -2.28
N THR A 62 -15.84 12.33 -1.26
CA THR A 62 -15.53 12.89 0.07
C THR A 62 -14.40 13.90 -0.01
N PHE A 63 -13.37 13.64 -0.82
CA PHE A 63 -12.29 14.59 -1.05
C PHE A 63 -12.78 15.85 -1.76
N VAL A 64 -13.57 15.70 -2.84
CA VAL A 64 -14.16 16.81 -3.61
C VAL A 64 -14.99 17.73 -2.72
N ASP A 65 -15.75 17.17 -1.80
CA ASP A 65 -16.57 17.93 -0.84
C ASP A 65 -15.69 18.69 0.16
N SER A 66 -14.52 18.13 0.50
CA SER A 66 -13.53 18.77 1.39
C SER A 66 -12.54 19.71 0.66
N TRP A 67 -12.63 19.86 -0.66
CA TRP A 67 -11.61 20.53 -1.48
C TRP A 67 -11.31 21.95 -1.01
N LEU A 68 -12.34 22.74 -0.68
CA LEU A 68 -12.16 24.13 -0.24
C LEU A 68 -11.37 24.26 1.06
N GLU A 69 -11.42 23.25 1.94
CA GLU A 69 -10.60 23.24 3.15
C GLU A 69 -9.19 22.68 2.89
N PHE A 70 -9.05 21.82 1.88
CA PHE A 70 -7.76 21.30 1.47
C PHE A 70 -6.93 22.35 0.74
N GLU A 71 -7.50 23.07 -0.24
CA GLU A 71 -6.77 24.04 -1.08
C GLU A 71 -6.15 25.17 -0.25
N LYS A 72 -6.80 25.55 0.86
CA LYS A 72 -6.26 26.55 1.80
C LYS A 72 -4.90 26.17 2.38
N LYS A 73 -4.58 24.87 2.44
CA LYS A 73 -3.32 24.32 2.98
C LYS A 73 -2.21 24.25 1.93
N VAL A 74 -2.52 24.48 0.66
CA VAL A 74 -1.53 24.59 -0.42
C VAL A 74 -0.78 25.92 -0.21
N VAL A 75 0.55 25.85 -0.14
CA VAL A 75 1.39 27.02 0.15
C VAL A 75 1.42 27.94 -1.06
N GLU A 76 1.52 27.36 -2.25
CA GLU A 76 1.42 28.06 -3.52
C GLU A 76 -0.01 28.59 -3.71
N ARG A 77 -0.11 29.88 -4.03
CA ARG A 77 -1.38 30.52 -4.38
C ARG A 77 -1.53 30.60 -5.91
N PRO A 78 -2.78 30.56 -6.41
CA PRO A 78 -3.04 30.76 -7.82
C PRO A 78 -2.42 32.04 -8.37
N VAL A 79 -2.06 32.00 -9.64
CA VAL A 79 -1.52 33.12 -10.41
C VAL A 79 -2.67 33.91 -11.03
N LEU A 80 -2.50 35.24 -11.12
CA LEU A 80 -3.37 36.19 -11.82
C LEU A 80 -4.88 36.05 -11.52
N GLY A 81 -5.32 36.64 -10.41
CA GLY A 81 -6.72 37.02 -10.19
C GLY A 81 -7.64 35.93 -9.65
N SER A 82 -7.22 34.66 -9.61
CA SER A 82 -7.93 33.65 -8.83
C SER A 82 -7.49 33.68 -7.37
N THR A 83 -8.44 33.57 -6.44
CA THR A 83 -8.17 33.43 -5.01
C THR A 83 -8.12 31.97 -4.55
N VAL A 84 -8.53 31.03 -5.42
CA VAL A 84 -8.70 29.61 -5.10
C VAL A 84 -8.22 28.71 -6.24
N TRP A 85 -7.71 27.54 -5.89
CA TRP A 85 -7.39 26.50 -6.87
C TRP A 85 -8.66 25.82 -7.40
N GLY A 86 -8.67 25.53 -8.71
CA GLY A 86 -9.71 24.71 -9.32
C GLY A 86 -9.74 23.30 -8.72
N LYS A 87 -10.92 22.68 -8.67
CA LYS A 87 -11.06 21.29 -8.20
C LYS A 87 -10.24 20.35 -9.07
N PRO A 88 -9.71 19.24 -8.52
CA PRO A 88 -9.00 18.26 -9.33
C PRO A 88 -9.84 17.63 -10.43
N ASN A 89 -9.19 17.38 -11.56
CA ASN A 89 -9.79 16.75 -12.73
C ASN A 89 -9.45 15.25 -12.79
N TYR A 90 -8.30 14.87 -12.24
CA TYR A 90 -7.71 13.54 -12.26
C TYR A 90 -7.41 13.08 -10.84
N TYR A 91 -7.73 11.83 -10.59
CA TYR A 91 -7.44 11.13 -9.35
C TYR A 91 -6.76 9.81 -9.70
N GLN A 92 -5.66 9.47 -9.04
CA GLN A 92 -5.02 8.18 -9.20
C GLN A 92 -4.70 7.59 -7.83
N PHE A 93 -5.34 6.48 -7.51
CA PHE A 93 -4.99 5.69 -6.34
C PHE A 93 -3.65 5.01 -6.61
N ILE A 94 -2.69 5.23 -5.73
CA ILE A 94 -1.33 4.68 -5.85
C ILE A 94 -1.00 3.69 -4.71
N GLY A 95 -2.00 3.34 -3.88
CA GLY A 95 -1.92 2.34 -2.82
C GLY A 95 -1.62 2.90 -1.44
N ASN A 96 -1.90 2.10 -0.40
CA ASN A 96 -1.68 2.43 1.01
C ASN A 96 -2.30 3.77 1.43
N ASN A 97 -3.59 3.97 1.14
CA ASN A 97 -4.34 5.19 1.38
C ASN A 97 -3.72 6.46 0.79
N ARG A 98 -3.19 6.38 -0.43
CA ARG A 98 -2.61 7.52 -1.14
C ARG A 98 -3.26 7.75 -2.48
N ILE A 99 -3.56 9.01 -2.75
CA ILE A 99 -4.13 9.49 -4.01
C ILE A 99 -3.22 10.57 -4.56
N LEU A 100 -2.88 10.43 -5.83
CA LEU A 100 -2.29 11.49 -6.62
C LEU A 100 -3.42 12.29 -7.29
N ILE A 101 -3.42 13.60 -7.11
CA ILE A 101 -4.40 14.52 -7.72
C ILE A 101 -3.69 15.55 -8.58
N ASN A 102 -4.37 16.09 -9.59
CA ASN A 102 -3.94 17.32 -10.28
C ASN A 102 -4.85 18.49 -9.89
N PHE A 103 -4.40 19.72 -10.00
CA PHE A 103 -5.25 20.90 -9.85
C PHE A 103 -4.61 22.09 -10.55
N GLU A 104 -5.43 23.03 -11.02
CA GLU A 104 -4.94 24.16 -11.82
C GLU A 104 -5.75 25.44 -11.56
N ASP A 105 -5.22 26.55 -12.03
CA ASP A 105 -5.89 27.87 -12.04
C ASP A 105 -6.07 28.45 -13.46
N GLY A 106 -5.87 27.61 -14.49
CA GLY A 106 -5.89 27.99 -15.90
C GLY A 106 -4.56 28.53 -16.44
N HIS A 107 -3.55 28.73 -15.58
CA HIS A 107 -2.21 29.17 -15.97
C HIS A 107 -1.13 28.21 -15.48
N VAL A 108 -1.27 27.73 -14.24
CA VAL A 108 -0.39 26.78 -13.58
C VAL A 108 -1.18 25.52 -13.29
N ALA A 109 -0.62 24.38 -13.67
CA ALA A 109 -1.13 23.07 -13.31
C ALA A 109 -0.14 22.40 -12.35
N LEU A 110 -0.66 21.94 -11.22
CA LEU A 110 0.09 21.27 -10.16
C LEU A 110 -0.43 19.84 -9.99
N ALA A 111 0.36 19.04 -9.30
CA ALA A 111 -0.07 17.76 -8.77
C ALA A 111 0.29 17.63 -7.29
N SER A 112 -0.43 16.78 -6.57
CA SER A 112 -0.21 16.55 -5.14
C SER A 112 -0.43 15.09 -4.80
N VAL A 113 0.50 14.51 -4.02
CA VAL A 113 0.23 13.25 -3.33
C VAL A 113 -0.47 13.57 -2.01
N ILE A 114 -1.61 12.94 -1.82
CA ILE A 114 -2.46 13.07 -0.65
C ILE A 114 -2.49 11.73 0.07
N GLU A 115 -2.28 11.77 1.38
CA GLU A 115 -2.60 10.67 2.28
C GLU A 115 -3.98 10.90 2.88
N TYR A 116 -4.76 9.84 2.99
CA TYR A 116 -6.01 9.84 3.73
C TYR A 116 -5.99 8.74 4.79
N ARG A 117 -6.83 8.88 5.81
CA ARG A 117 -7.06 7.80 6.77
C ARG A 117 -8.38 7.13 6.44
N CYS A 118 -8.53 5.88 6.87
CA CYS A 118 -9.80 5.18 6.74
C CYS A 118 -10.37 4.91 8.13
N GLU A 119 -11.66 5.11 8.28
CA GLU A 119 -12.44 4.59 9.40
C GLU A 119 -13.55 3.72 8.83
N LYS A 120 -13.40 2.39 9.00
CA LYS A 120 -14.15 1.39 8.24
C LYS A 120 -13.92 1.63 6.73
N ASP A 121 -14.98 1.68 5.94
CA ASP A 121 -14.96 1.87 4.48
C ASP A 121 -15.14 3.35 4.08
N ASN A 122 -14.67 4.28 4.92
CA ASN A 122 -14.77 5.71 4.66
C ASN A 122 -13.42 6.37 4.79
N ALA A 123 -13.01 7.09 3.74
CA ALA A 123 -11.90 8.00 3.83
C ALA A 123 -12.26 9.17 4.77
N ILE A 124 -11.41 9.41 5.75
CA ILE A 124 -11.55 10.46 6.74
C ILE A 124 -10.25 11.26 6.85
N GLY A 125 -10.38 12.57 6.61
CA GLY A 125 -9.24 13.49 6.67
C GLY A 125 -8.23 13.28 5.54
N PHE A 126 -7.76 14.40 5.02
CA PHE A 126 -6.81 14.43 3.91
C PHE A 126 -5.65 15.34 4.27
N SER A 127 -4.44 14.85 4.05
CA SER A 127 -3.20 15.57 4.27
C SER A 127 -2.33 15.51 3.03
N ASN A 128 -1.78 16.67 2.65
CA ASN A 128 -0.79 16.73 1.60
C ASN A 128 0.54 16.11 2.09
N LEU A 129 1.15 15.27 1.26
CA LEU A 129 2.49 14.73 1.48
C LEU A 129 3.56 15.49 0.67
N GLU A 130 3.26 15.83 -0.58
CA GLU A 130 4.15 16.61 -1.46
C GLU A 130 3.33 17.27 -2.58
N ILE A 131 3.75 18.46 -3.01
CA ILE A 131 3.21 19.20 -4.16
C ILE A 131 4.27 19.26 -5.25
N PHE A 132 3.82 19.14 -6.49
CA PHE A 132 4.65 19.07 -7.68
C PHE A 132 4.22 20.15 -8.67
N ASN A 133 5.18 20.96 -9.13
CA ASN A 133 4.97 22.02 -10.12
C ASN A 133 5.41 21.64 -11.54
N ASP A 134 5.84 20.40 -11.73
CA ASP A 134 6.29 19.81 -12.99
C ASP A 134 5.23 18.88 -13.60
N PHE A 135 3.95 19.09 -13.29
CA PHE A 135 2.83 18.39 -13.92
C PHE A 135 2.56 18.96 -15.32
N PRO A 136 2.26 18.12 -16.33
CA PRO A 136 2.20 16.66 -16.32
C PRO A 136 3.58 15.98 -16.34
N PHE A 137 3.66 14.79 -15.73
CA PHE A 137 4.94 14.09 -15.56
C PHE A 137 5.37 13.34 -16.81
N ASN A 138 6.67 13.09 -16.93
CA ASN A 138 7.17 12.01 -17.78
C ASN A 138 7.19 10.67 -17.01
N GLU A 139 7.39 9.57 -17.71
CA GLU A 139 7.40 8.22 -17.11
C GLU A 139 8.44 8.07 -16.00
N VAL A 140 9.64 8.63 -16.16
CA VAL A 140 10.72 8.54 -15.16
C VAL A 140 10.29 9.24 -13.86
N ARG A 141 9.71 10.43 -13.98
CA ARG A 141 9.22 11.23 -12.85
C ARG A 141 8.07 10.52 -12.15
N TRP A 142 7.11 10.00 -12.91
CA TRP A 142 5.99 9.25 -12.35
C TRP A 142 6.46 7.98 -11.62
N ASN A 143 7.38 7.21 -12.21
CA ASN A 143 7.94 6.00 -11.60
C ASN A 143 8.70 6.32 -10.30
N SER A 144 9.43 7.43 -10.26
CA SER A 144 10.10 7.89 -9.04
C SER A 144 9.10 8.24 -7.94
N LEU A 145 8.00 8.93 -8.28
CA LEU A 145 6.92 9.26 -7.35
C LEU A 145 6.24 7.98 -6.85
N TYR A 146 5.85 7.07 -7.75
CA TYR A 146 5.23 5.80 -7.39
C TYR A 146 6.16 4.92 -6.55
N SER A 147 7.48 4.98 -6.76
CA SER A 147 8.44 4.25 -5.90
C SER A 147 8.53 4.84 -4.49
N LYS A 148 8.37 6.15 -4.34
CA LYS A 148 8.43 6.85 -3.04
C LYS A 148 7.11 6.77 -2.27
N TYR A 149 6.00 6.93 -2.97
CA TYR A 149 4.67 7.10 -2.38
C TYR A 149 3.71 5.95 -2.68
N GLY A 150 3.92 5.19 -3.73
CA GLY A 150 3.03 4.09 -4.06
C GLY A 150 3.25 2.86 -3.20
N ASN A 151 2.38 1.87 -3.39
CA ASN A 151 2.53 0.54 -2.85
C ASN A 151 2.32 -0.51 -3.96
N LYS A 152 3.32 -1.36 -4.18
CA LYS A 152 3.33 -2.39 -5.23
C LYS A 152 2.36 -3.54 -4.97
N ASP A 153 1.90 -3.71 -3.74
CA ASP A 153 0.90 -4.72 -3.36
C ASP A 153 -0.53 -4.28 -3.75
N TYR A 154 -0.68 -3.08 -4.33
CA TYR A 154 -1.95 -2.44 -4.68
C TYR A 154 -1.95 -2.08 -6.17
N GLY A 155 -3.12 -2.21 -6.79
CA GLY A 155 -3.34 -1.73 -8.15
C GLY A 155 -3.30 -0.19 -8.21
N VAL A 156 -2.94 0.32 -9.38
CA VAL A 156 -3.05 1.75 -9.69
C VAL A 156 -4.35 1.98 -10.45
N TYR A 157 -5.20 2.88 -9.95
CA TYR A 157 -6.53 3.13 -10.52
C TYR A 157 -6.72 4.61 -10.79
N SER A 158 -6.92 4.98 -12.05
CA SER A 158 -7.12 6.35 -12.49
C SER A 158 -8.59 6.67 -12.72
N TYR A 159 -9.05 7.83 -12.26
CA TYR A 159 -10.42 8.30 -12.40
C TYR A 159 -10.46 9.71 -12.97
N THR A 160 -11.43 9.95 -13.85
CA THR A 160 -11.73 11.27 -14.38
C THR A 160 -13.18 11.40 -14.83
N LYS A 161 -13.63 12.63 -15.06
CA LYS A 161 -14.89 12.96 -15.74
C LYS A 161 -14.69 13.33 -17.21
N SER A 162 -13.46 13.45 -17.69
CA SER A 162 -13.19 13.64 -19.11
C SER A 162 -11.78 13.22 -19.53
N ILE A 163 -11.63 12.74 -20.76
CA ILE A 163 -10.33 12.40 -21.33
C ILE A 163 -10.25 12.87 -22.78
N PHE A 164 -9.07 13.32 -23.20
CA PHE A 164 -8.78 13.60 -24.61
C PHE A 164 -8.19 12.36 -25.27
N LYS A 165 -8.91 11.79 -26.24
CA LYS A 165 -8.54 10.54 -26.92
C LYS A 165 -8.92 10.62 -28.39
N GLY A 166 -8.01 10.24 -29.28
CA GLY A 166 -8.24 10.26 -30.74
C GLY A 166 -8.67 11.63 -31.29
N GLY A 167 -8.16 12.72 -30.73
CA GLY A 167 -8.49 14.08 -31.16
C GLY A 167 -9.84 14.62 -30.64
N LYS A 168 -10.52 13.89 -29.75
CA LYS A 168 -11.83 14.26 -29.20
C LYS A 168 -11.82 14.26 -27.68
N ILE A 169 -12.64 15.13 -27.09
CA ILE A 169 -12.93 15.11 -25.66
C ILE A 169 -14.08 14.12 -25.43
N ILE A 170 -13.82 13.07 -24.67
CA ILE A 170 -14.83 12.15 -24.17
C ILE A 170 -15.20 12.63 -22.77
N GLN A 171 -16.48 12.92 -22.53
CA GLN A 171 -17.00 13.31 -21.22
C GLN A 171 -17.78 12.15 -20.59
N TYR A 172 -17.65 12.01 -19.27
CA TYR A 172 -18.36 11.04 -18.47
C TYR A 172 -19.30 11.76 -17.50
N ASN A 173 -20.48 11.18 -17.27
CA ASN A 173 -21.47 11.74 -16.35
C ASN A 173 -21.00 11.68 -14.88
N ASP A 174 -20.11 10.74 -14.55
CA ASP A 174 -19.58 10.53 -13.21
C ASP A 174 -18.10 10.09 -13.25
N TRP A 175 -17.46 9.99 -12.09
CA TRP A 175 -16.10 9.50 -11.94
C TRP A 175 -15.94 8.12 -12.57
N THR A 176 -15.21 8.11 -13.69
CA THR A 176 -15.02 6.90 -14.49
C THR A 176 -13.60 6.43 -14.37
N GLU A 177 -13.45 5.15 -14.01
CA GLU A 177 -12.16 4.48 -14.01
C GLU A 177 -11.68 4.32 -15.45
N VAL A 178 -10.44 4.73 -15.70
CA VAL A 178 -9.81 4.67 -17.01
C VAL A 178 -8.48 3.91 -16.92
N PRO A 179 -8.11 3.11 -17.94
CA PRO A 179 -6.85 2.38 -17.95
C PRO A 179 -5.64 3.30 -18.19
N GLU A 180 -5.85 4.50 -18.72
CA GLU A 180 -4.80 5.48 -18.98
C GLU A 180 -4.20 6.06 -17.70
N ASN A 181 -2.88 6.23 -17.66
CA ASN A 181 -2.24 7.00 -16.62
C ASN A 181 -2.39 8.50 -16.91
N LEU A 182 -3.37 9.13 -16.25
CA LEU A 182 -3.71 10.54 -16.44
C LEU A 182 -2.64 11.53 -15.96
N PHE A 183 -1.61 11.05 -15.25
CA PHE A 183 -0.54 11.89 -14.71
C PHE A 183 0.71 11.93 -15.57
N ILE A 184 0.77 11.10 -16.62
CA ILE A 184 1.87 11.08 -17.57
C ILE A 184 1.45 11.82 -18.84
N TRP A 185 2.32 12.69 -19.33
CA TRP A 185 2.17 13.31 -20.64
C TRP A 185 2.45 12.30 -21.74
N TYR A 186 1.46 12.08 -22.61
CA TYR A 186 1.64 11.31 -23.84
C TYR A 186 1.67 12.29 -25.03
N PRO A 187 2.85 12.58 -25.61
CA PRO A 187 3.02 13.61 -26.65
C PRO A 187 2.31 13.27 -27.97
N LYS A 188 1.71 12.09 -28.08
CA LYS A 188 0.82 11.70 -29.16
C LYS A 188 -0.43 11.17 -28.47
N GLY A 189 -1.55 11.84 -28.65
CA GLY A 189 -2.82 11.47 -28.03
C GLY A 189 -3.08 9.97 -28.16
N TYR A 190 -3.63 9.40 -27.10
CA TYR A 190 -4.09 8.02 -27.07
C TYR A 190 -5.07 7.70 -28.20
#